data_AF-A0A9C9CAV9-F1
#
_entry.id   AF-A0A9C9CAV9-F1
#
_cell.length_a   1.000
_cell.length_b   1.000
_cell.length_c   1.000
_cell.angle_alpha   90.00
_cell.angle_beta   90.00
_cell.angle_gamma   90.00
#
_symmetry.space_group_name_H-M   'P 1'
#
loop_
_entity.id
_entity.type
_entity.pdbx_description
1 polymer ?
#
loop_
_entity_poly.entity_id
_entity_poly.type
_entity_poly.pdbx_seq_one_letter_code
_entity_poly.pdbx_strand_id
1 'polypeptide(L)'
;MSDFPYAPAGWSVSDAEAIAAKEGINLTDDHWELIRALQEYYSKAEFPKLREITDALEERFHAKGGMKYLHMAIPAGPIAQGCRLAGLKVPAGSIDPSFGTAA
;
A
#
# COMPACT_ATOMS: atom_id res chain seq x y z
N MET A 1 20.09 -3.78 -8.58
CA MET A 1 19.26 -2.71 -9.16
C MET A 1 17.93 -2.80 -8.44
N SER A 2 17.67 -1.90 -7.50
CA SER A 2 16.52 -2.00 -6.60
C SER A 2 15.28 -1.48 -7.33
N ASP A 3 14.29 -2.33 -7.53
CA ASP A 3 13.00 -1.98 -8.17
C ASP A 3 12.20 -0.95 -7.32
N PHE A 4 12.60 -0.78 -6.05
CA PHE A 4 11.99 0.12 -5.06
C PHE A 4 13.02 1.13 -4.52
N PRO A 5 13.31 2.22 -5.25
CA PRO A 5 14.28 3.24 -4.82
C PRO A 5 13.79 4.10 -3.65
N TYR A 6 12.48 4.16 -3.43
CA TYR A 6 11.85 4.98 -2.38
C TYR A 6 11.39 4.14 -1.18
N ALA A 7 11.76 2.86 -1.13
CA ALA A 7 11.38 1.99 -0.02
C ALA A 7 11.94 2.52 1.31
N PRO A 8 11.16 2.42 2.41
CA PRO A 8 11.65 2.79 3.73
C PRO A 8 12.79 1.86 4.16
N ALA A 9 13.69 2.39 5.00
CA ALA A 9 14.81 1.62 5.52
C ALA A 9 14.30 0.41 6.33
N GLY A 10 14.76 -0.79 5.97
CA GLY A 10 14.35 -2.04 6.60
C GLY A 10 13.14 -2.73 5.95
N TRP A 11 12.60 -2.20 4.85
CA TRP A 11 11.61 -2.91 4.03
C TRP A 11 12.29 -3.69 2.91
N SER A 12 11.76 -4.89 2.63
CA SER A 12 12.14 -5.70 1.48
C SER A 12 10.92 -6.31 0.79
N VAL A 13 11.11 -6.79 -0.45
CA VAL A 13 10.08 -7.50 -1.23
C VAL A 13 9.52 -8.68 -0.43
N SER A 14 10.39 -9.41 0.28
CA SER A 14 9.99 -10.55 1.10
C SER A 14 9.10 -10.16 2.30
N ASP A 15 9.25 -8.95 2.84
CA ASP A 15 8.33 -8.45 3.88
C ASP A 15 6.93 -8.23 3.31
N ALA A 16 6.84 -7.61 2.13
CA ALA A 16 5.55 -7.41 1.45
C ALA A 16 4.89 -8.73 1.09
N GLU A 17 5.66 -9.71 0.58
CA GLU A 17 5.16 -11.06 0.29
C GLU A 17 4.69 -11.78 1.55
N ALA A 18 5.42 -11.67 2.67
CA ALA A 18 5.03 -12.27 3.94
C ALA A 18 3.73 -11.66 4.50
N ILE A 19 3.55 -10.34 4.38
CA ILE A 19 2.30 -9.66 4.77
C ILE A 19 1.16 -10.10 3.85
N ALA A 20 1.39 -10.11 2.53
CA ALA A 20 0.38 -10.54 1.57
C ALA A 20 -0.07 -11.98 1.80
N ALA A 21 0.86 -12.89 2.08
CA ALA A 21 0.56 -14.29 2.41
C ALA A 21 -0.28 -14.40 3.70
N LYS A 22 0.02 -13.58 4.73
CA LYS A 22 -0.76 -13.54 5.98
C LYS A 22 -2.17 -13.01 5.77
N GLU A 23 -2.34 -12.02 4.89
CA GLU A 23 -3.63 -11.42 4.57
C GLU A 23 -4.37 -12.17 3.43
N GLY A 24 -3.79 -13.25 2.88
CA GLY A 24 -4.39 -14.05 1.80
C GLY A 24 -4.48 -13.31 0.46
N ILE A 25 -3.59 -12.35 0.22
CA ILE A 25 -3.57 -11.51 -0.98
C ILE A 25 -2.57 -12.09 -1.98
N ASN A 26 -2.97 -12.15 -3.25
CA ASN A 26 -2.05 -12.49 -4.32
C ASN A 26 -1.44 -11.22 -4.91
N LEU A 27 -0.15 -10.97 -4.67
CA LEU A 27 0.54 -9.79 -5.19
C LEU A 27 0.68 -9.87 -6.73
N THR A 28 -0.14 -9.11 -7.42
CA THR A 28 -0.04 -8.89 -8.87
C THR A 28 0.81 -7.66 -9.18
N ASP A 29 1.07 -7.41 -10.47
CA ASP A 29 1.78 -6.21 -10.92
C ASP A 29 1.11 -4.91 -10.42
N ASP A 30 -0.22 -4.87 -10.34
CA ASP A 30 -0.98 -3.74 -9.80
C ASP A 30 -0.68 -3.49 -8.31
N HIS A 31 -0.49 -4.56 -7.53
CA HIS A 31 -0.14 -4.45 -6.12
C HIS A 31 1.27 -3.87 -5.95
N TRP A 32 2.21 -4.33 -6.79
CA TRP A 32 3.58 -3.80 -6.79
C TRP A 32 3.63 -2.35 -7.27
N GLU A 33 2.83 -1.99 -8.27
CA GLU A 33 2.64 -0.60 -8.71
C GLU A 33 2.09 0.28 -7.57
N LEU A 34 1.09 -0.20 -6.83
CA LEU A 34 0.53 0.51 -5.68
C LEU A 34 1.59 0.72 -4.58
N ILE A 35 2.35 -0.32 -4.24
CA ILE A 35 3.43 -0.24 -3.24
C ILE A 35 4.48 0.80 -3.65
N ARG A 36 4.94 0.77 -4.91
CA ARG A 36 5.90 1.74 -5.45
C ARG A 36 5.35 3.16 -5.38
N ALA A 37 4.10 3.36 -5.78
CA ALA A 37 3.45 4.66 -5.74
C ALA A 37 3.36 5.22 -4.32
N LEU A 38 2.99 4.38 -3.34
CA LEU A 38 2.94 4.77 -1.93
C LEU A 38 4.32 5.12 -1.38
N GLN A 39 5.33 4.30 -1.65
CA GLN A 39 6.71 4.57 -1.19
C GLN A 39 7.25 5.88 -1.79
N GLU A 40 7.04 6.09 -3.08
CA GLU A 40 7.41 7.34 -3.75
C GLU A 40 6.68 8.55 -3.12
N TYR A 41 5.38 8.42 -2.88
CA TYR A 41 4.58 9.49 -2.30
C TYR A 41 5.06 9.86 -0.90
N TYR A 42 5.25 8.87 -0.02
CA TYR A 42 5.74 9.09 1.35
C TYR A 42 7.19 9.56 1.39
N SER A 43 8.01 9.21 0.40
CA SER A 43 9.38 9.73 0.28
C SER A 43 9.40 11.22 -0.10
N LYS A 44 8.37 11.72 -0.79
CA LYS A 44 8.26 13.12 -1.23
C LYS A 44 7.44 13.98 -0.27
N ALA A 45 6.51 13.39 0.47
CA ALA A 45 5.60 14.09 1.37
C ALA A 45 6.12 14.08 2.82
N GLU A 46 6.49 15.25 3.35
CA GLU A 46 6.81 15.40 4.79
C GLU A 46 5.61 15.12 5.71
N PHE A 47 4.40 15.50 5.28
CA PHE A 47 3.16 15.31 6.03
C PHE A 47 2.09 14.69 5.12
N PRO A 48 2.08 13.35 4.97
CA PRO A 48 1.16 12.67 4.07
C PRO A 48 -0.28 12.81 4.57
N LYS A 49 -1.13 13.49 3.78
CA LYS A 49 -2.56 13.60 4.03
C LYS A 49 -3.31 12.49 3.30
N LEU A 50 -4.23 11.83 4.01
CA LEU A 50 -5.04 10.74 3.46
C LEU A 50 -5.73 11.11 2.15
N ARG A 51 -6.30 12.32 2.07
CA ARG A 51 -6.97 12.80 0.86
C ARG A 51 -6.01 12.87 -0.33
N GLU A 52 -4.83 13.45 -0.14
CA GLU A 52 -3.87 13.62 -1.23
C GLU A 52 -3.28 12.29 -1.69
N ILE A 53 -3.04 11.34 -0.77
CA ILE A 53 -2.66 9.98 -1.16
C ILE A 53 -3.77 9.34 -2.00
N THR A 54 -5.03 9.51 -1.57
CA THR A 54 -6.19 8.94 -2.27
C THR A 54 -6.33 9.52 -3.67
N ASP A 55 -6.24 10.85 -3.81
CA ASP A 55 -6.29 11.54 -5.10
C ASP A 55 -5.11 11.08 -6.00
N ALA A 56 -3.89 10.98 -5.46
CA ALA A 56 -2.72 10.54 -6.21
C ALA A 56 -2.84 9.09 -6.70
N LEU A 57 -3.37 8.19 -5.87
CA LEU A 57 -3.63 6.80 -6.27
C LEU A 57 -4.77 6.71 -7.28
N GLU A 58 -5.84 7.49 -7.11
CA GLU A 58 -6.93 7.55 -8.08
C GLU A 58 -6.41 7.96 -9.45
N GLU A 59 -5.59 9.01 -9.52
CA GLU A 59 -4.98 9.47 -10.76
C GLU A 59 -4.03 8.41 -11.35
N ARG A 60 -3.17 7.80 -10.52
CA ARG A 60 -2.21 6.78 -10.97
C ARG A 60 -2.90 5.56 -11.58
N PHE A 61 -4.02 5.14 -11.00
CA PHE A 61 -4.78 3.98 -11.45
C PHE A 61 -5.97 4.37 -12.34
N HIS A 62 -6.13 5.63 -12.73
CA HIS A 62 -7.28 6.12 -13.49
C HIS A 62 -7.53 5.29 -14.76
N ALA A 63 -6.46 4.92 -15.48
CA ALA A 63 -6.54 4.08 -16.68
C ALA A 63 -7.09 2.67 -16.42
N LYS A 64 -6.96 2.16 -15.19
CA LYS A 64 -7.44 0.83 -14.76
C LYS A 64 -8.81 0.88 -14.06
N GLY A 65 -9.37 2.08 -13.86
CA GLY A 65 -10.63 2.29 -13.12
C GLY A 65 -10.48 3.04 -11.80
N GLY A 66 -9.28 3.57 -11.52
CA GLY A 66 -8.98 4.44 -10.39
C GLY A 66 -9.24 3.79 -9.04
N MET A 67 -9.80 4.56 -8.12
CA MET A 67 -10.05 4.11 -6.75
C MET A 67 -11.02 2.90 -6.69
N LYS A 68 -11.99 2.82 -7.61
CA LYS A 68 -12.92 1.67 -7.68
C LYS A 68 -12.19 0.36 -7.97
N TYR A 69 -11.24 0.39 -8.88
CA TYR A 69 -10.41 -0.78 -9.20
C TYR A 69 -9.51 -1.15 -8.02
N LEU A 70 -8.88 -0.15 -7.40
CA LEU A 70 -8.04 -0.35 -6.22
C LEU A 70 -8.81 -0.98 -5.05
N HIS A 71 -10.08 -0.62 -4.83
CA HIS A 71 -10.93 -1.27 -3.84
C HIS A 71 -11.28 -2.73 -4.19
N MET A 72 -11.29 -3.11 -5.47
CA MET A 72 -11.48 -4.50 -5.89
C MET A 72 -10.19 -5.32 -5.71
N ALA A 73 -9.04 -4.73 -6.05
CA ALA A 73 -7.74 -5.38 -5.89
C ALA A 73 -7.34 -5.51 -4.41
N ILE A 74 -7.64 -4.49 -3.60
CA ILE A 74 -7.24 -4.37 -2.20
C ILE A 74 -8.51 -4.27 -1.33
N PRO A 75 -9.11 -5.41 -0.93
CA PRO A 75 -10.42 -5.43 -0.28
C PRO A 75 -10.41 -4.82 1.13
N ALA A 76 -9.30 -4.88 1.88
CA ALA A 76 -9.19 -4.24 3.19
C ALA A 76 -8.78 -2.74 3.10
N GLY A 77 -8.81 -2.19 1.88
CA GLY A 77 -8.64 -0.77 1.61
C GLY A 77 -7.26 -0.44 1.03
N PRO A 78 -7.19 0.28 -0.11
CA PRO A 78 -5.95 0.52 -0.84
C PRO A 78 -4.91 1.31 -0.06
N ILE A 79 -5.34 2.21 0.82
CA ILE A 79 -4.43 2.98 1.67
C ILE A 79 -3.94 2.15 2.84
N ALA A 80 -4.85 1.56 3.62
CA ALA A 80 -4.50 0.89 4.87
C ALA A 80 -3.64 -0.35 4.61
N GLN A 81 -4.13 -1.24 3.74
CA GLN A 81 -3.47 -2.48 3.36
C GLN A 81 -2.26 -2.20 2.46
N GLY A 82 -2.37 -1.25 1.52
CA GLY A 82 -1.24 -0.82 0.69
C GLY A 82 -0.08 -0.23 1.50
N CYS A 83 -0.35 0.60 2.51
CA CYS A 83 0.71 1.14 3.39
C CYS A 83 1.39 0.03 4.19
N ARG A 84 0.64 -0.98 4.68
CA ARG A 84 1.23 -2.14 5.35
C ARG A 84 2.16 -2.91 4.42
N LEU A 85 1.70 -3.24 3.22
CA LEU A 85 2.51 -3.93 2.20
C LEU A 85 3.76 -3.12 1.82
N ALA A 86 3.64 -1.79 1.79
CA ALA A 86 4.74 -0.87 1.45
C ALA A 86 5.73 -0.62 2.60
N GLY A 87 5.49 -1.15 3.80
CA GLY A 87 6.31 -0.90 4.99
C GLY A 87 6.15 0.51 5.57
N LEU A 88 5.03 1.17 5.27
CA LEU A 88 4.75 2.55 5.66
C LEU A 88 3.81 2.61 6.86
N LYS A 89 3.93 3.68 7.65
CA LYS A 89 3.05 3.90 8.80
C LYS A 89 1.62 4.20 8.31
N VAL A 90 0.69 3.32 8.67
CA VAL A 90 -0.74 3.51 8.38
C VAL A 90 -1.25 4.77 9.10
N PRO A 91 -2.00 5.67 8.43
CA PRO A 91 -2.60 6.83 9.08
C PRO A 91 -3.58 6.41 10.18
N ALA A 92 -3.59 7.15 11.30
CA ALA A 92 -4.26 6.79 12.55
C ALA A 92 -5.79 6.57 12.47
N GLY A 93 -6.43 6.85 11.33
CA GLY A 93 -7.86 6.62 11.09
C GLY A 93 -8.21 5.31 10.38
N SER A 94 -7.23 4.48 10.01
CA SER A 94 -7.45 3.25 9.22
C SER A 94 -7.17 1.95 10.00
N ILE A 95 -7.18 2.02 11.33
CA ILE A 95 -6.88 0.87 12.20
C ILE A 95 -8.17 0.09 12.42
N ASP A 96 -8.39 -0.98 11.65
CA ASP A 96 -9.28 -2.04 12.09
C ASP A 96 -8.49 -2.95 13.04
N PRO A 97 -8.86 -3.08 14.33
CA PRO A 97 -8.12 -3.87 15.31
C PRO A 97 -8.23 -5.39 15.15
N SER A 98 -8.85 -5.90 14.08
CA SER A 98 -9.31 -7.31 14.05
C SER A 98 -8.33 -8.35 13.51
N PHE A 99 -7.13 -8.01 13.03
CA PHE A 99 -6.24 -9.00 12.40
C PHE A 99 -4.88 -9.11 13.07
N GLY A 100 -4.84 -9.90 14.16
CA GLY A 100 -3.58 -10.25 14.81
C GLY A 100 -3.67 -10.97 16.15
N THR A 101 -4.67 -11.81 16.42
CA THR A 101 -4.47 -12.87 17.44
C THR A 101 -3.73 -14.02 16.76
N ALA A 102 -2.41 -13.98 16.82
CA ALA A 102 -1.63 -15.20 16.69
C ALA A 102 -2.04 -16.12 17.86
N ALA A 103 -2.51 -17.32 17.51
CA ALA A 103 -2.80 -18.41 18.44
C ALA A 103 -1.54 -18.91 19.15
#